data_AF-A0A1J6JQG3-F1
#
_entry.id   AF-A0A1J6JQG3-F1
#
_cell.length_a   1.000
_cell.length_b   1.000
_cell.length_c   1.000
_cell.angle_alpha   90.00
_cell.angle_beta   90.00
_cell.angle_gamma   90.00
#
_symmetry.space_group_name_H-M   'P 1'
#
loop_
_entity.id
_entity.type
_entity.pdbx_description
1 polymer ?
#
loop_
_entity_poly.entity_id
_entity_poly.type
_entity_poly.pdbx_seq_one_letter_code
_entity_poly.pdbx_strand_id
1 'polypeptide(L)'
;MFVNGKLHWDTSDDYYSNYNSKDIMSFDLADEKWETVEQPYNGEGTQFLKVGVLKSDLSVTEYKRSHIDVWVMKEYGVKES
;
A
#
# COMPACT_ATOMS: atom_id res chain seq x y z
N MET A 1 -2.82 5.79 6.86
CA MET A 1 -3.60 4.84 7.67
C MET A 1 -2.79 4.35 8.86
N PHE A 2 -3.41 4.14 10.02
CA PHE A 2 -2.71 3.64 11.22
C PHE A 2 -3.11 2.19 11.49
N VAL A 3 -2.15 1.26 11.43
CA VAL A 3 -2.34 -0.19 11.62
C VAL A 3 -1.12 -0.74 12.35
N ASN A 4 -1.32 -1.64 13.31
CA ASN A 4 -0.25 -2.33 14.04
C ASN A 4 0.87 -1.41 14.59
N GLY A 5 0.51 -0.23 15.10
CA GLY A 5 1.47 0.73 15.66
C GLY A 5 2.21 1.60 14.63
N LYS A 6 1.93 1.42 13.33
CA LYS A 6 2.60 2.16 12.25
C LYS A 6 1.65 3.00 11.42
N LEU A 7 2.12 4.18 11.00
CA LEU A 7 1.48 5.01 9.98
C LEU A 7 1.86 4.49 8.60
N HIS A 8 0.92 4.49 7.66
CA HIS A 8 1.08 3.97 6.30
C HIS A 8 0.54 4.96 5.27
N TRP A 9 1.23 5.13 4.16
CA TRP A 9 0.75 5.94 3.04
C TRP A 9 1.36 5.45 1.72
N ASP A 10 0.63 5.69 0.63
CA ASP A 10 1.18 5.48 -0.70
C ASP A 10 2.11 6.63 -1.09
N THR A 11 3.15 6.33 -1.88
CA THR A 11 4.03 7.32 -2.49
C THR A 11 3.57 7.73 -3.88
N SER A 12 2.33 7.40 -4.25
CA SER A 12 1.83 7.69 -5.59
C SER A 12 1.63 9.19 -5.75
N ASP A 13 2.27 9.77 -6.76
CA ASP A 13 2.12 11.19 -7.05
C ASP A 13 0.80 11.39 -7.81
N ASP A 14 -0.11 12.22 -7.28
CA ASP A 14 -1.46 12.42 -7.83
C ASP A 14 -1.41 13.10 -9.24
N TYR A 15 -0.24 13.59 -9.69
CA TYR A 15 -0.05 14.29 -10.97
C TYR A 15 1.03 13.65 -11.85
N TYR A 16 0.59 13.09 -13.00
CA TYR A 16 1.38 12.87 -14.23
C TYR A 16 2.68 12.05 -14.17
N SER A 17 2.94 11.37 -13.07
CA SER A 17 4.17 10.64 -12.88
C SER A 17 4.10 9.25 -13.54
N ASN A 18 4.72 9.14 -14.73
CA ASN A 18 5.18 7.87 -15.30
C ASN A 18 6.30 7.21 -14.46
N TYR A 19 6.52 7.64 -13.20
CA TYR A 19 7.57 7.09 -12.36
C TYR A 19 7.08 5.84 -11.64
N ASN A 20 7.92 4.80 -11.76
CA ASN A 20 7.60 3.39 -11.59
C ASN A 20 7.47 2.90 -10.14
N SER A 21 7.56 3.76 -9.13
CA SER A 21 7.54 3.34 -7.72
C SER A 21 6.19 3.68 -7.08
N LYS A 22 5.28 2.70 -7.15
CA LYS A 22 3.99 2.70 -6.46
C LYS A 22 4.13 1.99 -5.13
N ASP A 23 5.00 2.54 -4.28
CA ASP A 23 5.37 1.90 -3.03
C ASP A 23 4.45 2.36 -1.91
N ILE A 24 4.42 1.54 -0.87
CA ILE A 24 3.76 1.86 0.39
C ILE A 24 4.86 2.06 1.41
N MET A 25 4.86 3.22 2.03
CA MET A 25 5.75 3.51 3.13
C MET A 25 5.00 3.28 4.44
N SER A 26 5.73 2.76 5.42
CA SER A 26 5.29 2.76 6.81
C SER A 26 6.28 3.50 7.70
N PHE A 27 5.76 4.06 8.80
CA PHE A 27 6.53 4.71 9.85
C PHE A 27 6.07 4.20 11.20
N ASP A 28 6.98 3.60 11.94
CA ASP A 28 6.73 3.04 13.26
C ASP A 28 6.86 4.13 14.33
N LEU A 29 5.80 4.31 15.12
CA LEU A 29 5.78 5.33 16.18
C LEU A 29 6.59 4.93 17.41
N ALA A 30 6.92 3.65 17.57
CA ALA A 30 7.64 3.15 18.75
C ALA A 30 9.16 3.27 18.59
N ASP A 31 9.69 3.02 17.39
CA ASP A 31 11.14 3.07 17.12
C ASP A 31 11.56 4.17 16.14
N GLU A 32 10.60 4.98 15.67
CA GLU A 32 10.79 6.15 14.79
C GLU A 32 11.47 5.81 13.45
N LYS A 33 11.29 4.58 12.95
CA LYS A 33 11.84 4.16 11.66
C LYS A 33 10.80 4.12 10.56
N TRP A 34 11.27 4.39 9.35
CA TRP A 34 10.50 4.15 8.14
C TRP A 34 10.96 2.89 7.42
N GLU A 35 10.02 2.22 6.75
CA GLU A 35 10.29 1.07 5.90
C GLU A 35 9.29 1.01 4.75
N THR A 36 9.71 0.40 3.64
CA THR A 36 8.80 0.06 2.54
C THR A 36 8.05 -1.21 2.90
N VAL A 37 6.74 -1.20 2.73
CA VAL A 37 5.89 -2.37 2.96
C VAL A 37 5.92 -3.25 1.72
N GLU A 38 6.25 -4.53 1.92
CA GLU A 38 6.10 -5.51 0.84
C GLU A 38 4.63 -5.70 0.49
N GLN A 39 4.29 -5.51 -0.78
CA GLN A 39 2.97 -5.73 -1.34
C GLN A 39 3.03 -6.83 -2.40
N PRO A 40 1.91 -7.53 -2.68
CA PRO A 40 1.83 -8.42 -3.82
C PRO A 40 2.14 -7.62 -5.07
N TYR A 41 2.74 -8.30 -6.03
CA TYR A 41 3.22 -7.73 -7.29
C TYR A 41 2.30 -6.62 -7.84
N ASN A 42 2.86 -5.41 -7.96
CA ASN A 42 2.21 -4.28 -8.62
C ASN A 42 2.04 -4.63 -10.10
N GLY A 43 0.83 -4.97 -10.50
CA GLY A 43 0.53 -5.38 -11.87
C GLY A 43 0.93 -4.32 -12.90
N GLU A 44 1.38 -4.77 -14.07
CA GLU A 44 1.51 -3.90 -15.24
C GLU A 44 0.14 -3.25 -15.54
N GLY A 45 0.10 -1.92 -15.66
CA GLY A 45 -1.13 -1.18 -15.98
C GLY A 45 -1.94 -0.65 -14.79
N THR A 46 -1.47 -0.80 -13.55
CA THR A 46 -2.03 -0.06 -12.41
C THR A 46 -1.91 1.44 -12.66
N GLN A 47 -2.98 2.22 -12.44
CA GLN A 47 -3.01 3.67 -12.67
C GLN A 47 -2.71 4.45 -11.40
N PHE A 48 -3.34 4.07 -10.30
CA PHE A 48 -3.12 4.64 -8.97
C PHE A 48 -3.33 3.58 -7.89
N LEU A 49 -2.66 3.75 -6.76
CA LEU A 49 -2.91 2.96 -5.55
C LEU A 49 -3.46 3.87 -4.46
N LYS A 50 -4.22 3.31 -3.53
CA LYS A 50 -4.56 3.98 -2.27
C LYS A 50 -4.43 3.01 -1.12
N VAL A 51 -3.82 3.48 -0.03
CA VAL A 51 -3.73 2.74 1.23
C VAL A 51 -4.99 2.96 2.06
N GLY A 52 -5.58 1.87 2.53
CA GLY A 52 -6.79 1.84 3.32
C GLY A 52 -6.70 0.88 4.50
N VAL A 53 -7.81 0.75 5.21
CA VAL A 53 -8.02 -0.28 6.24
C VAL A 53 -9.32 -1.00 5.91
N LEU A 54 -9.25 -2.31 5.74
CA LEU A 54 -10.43 -3.15 5.57
C LEU A 54 -10.62 -3.98 6.83
N LYS A 55 -11.70 -3.67 7.56
CA LYS A 55 -11.93 -4.16 8.94
C LYS A 55 -10.82 -3.67 9.88
N SER A 56 -9.86 -4.54 10.18
CA SER A 56 -8.69 -4.28 11.03
C SER A 56 -7.38 -4.31 10.26
N ASP A 57 -7.43 -4.73 9.00
CA ASP A 57 -6.25 -5.15 8.25
C ASP A 57 -5.83 -4.02 7.31
N LEU A 58 -4.52 -3.86 7.12
CA LEU A 58 -4.00 -2.96 6.10
C LEU A 58 -4.48 -3.45 4.73
N SER A 59 -5.02 -2.54 3.92
CA SER A 59 -5.50 -2.87 2.58
C SER A 59 -4.96 -1.92 1.54
N VAL A 60 -4.77 -2.41 0.32
CA VAL A 60 -4.33 -1.63 -0.83
C VAL A 60 -5.36 -1.79 -1.92
N THR A 61 -5.84 -0.67 -2.43
CA THR A 61 -6.74 -0.65 -3.58
C THR A 61 -5.95 -0.20 -4.80
N GLU A 62 -5.86 -1.08 -5.78
CA GLU A 62 -5.26 -0.82 -7.08
C GLU A 62 -6.34 -0.52 -8.10
N TYR A 63 -6.25 0.65 -8.72
CA TYR A 63 -7.18 1.04 -9.75
C TYR A 63 -6.54 0.82 -11.12
N LYS A 64 -7.14 -0.08 -11.89
CA LYS A 64 -6.75 -0.40 -13.25
C LYS A 64 -7.79 0.15 -14.21
N ARG A 65 -7.49 0.14 -15.51
CA ARG A 65 -8.39 0.69 -16.55
C ARG A 65 -9.78 0.03 -16.57
N SER A 66 -9.85 -1.26 -16.30
CA SER A 66 -11.07 -2.07 -16.48
C SER A 66 -11.64 -2.64 -15.19
N HIS A 67 -10.89 -2.61 -14.10
CA HIS A 67 -11.25 -3.22 -12.83
C HIS A 67 -10.46 -2.60 -11.68
N ILE A 68 -10.85 -2.98 -10.47
CA ILE A 68 -10.17 -2.61 -9.23
C ILE A 68 -9.77 -3.91 -8.54
N ASP A 69 -8.51 -4.00 -8.15
CA ASP A 69 -8.02 -5.08 -7.31
C ASP A 69 -7.85 -4.56 -5.88
N VAL A 70 -8.20 -5.38 -4.91
CA VAL A 70 -8.02 -5.07 -3.50
C VAL A 70 -7.18 -6.16 -2.87
N TRP A 71 -6.01 -5.79 -2.38
CA TRP A 71 -5.20 -6.63 -1.52
C TRP A 71 -5.41 -6.27 -0.06
N VAL A 72 -5.34 -7.27 0.80
CA VAL A 72 -5.53 -7.12 2.25
C VAL A 72 -4.45 -7.92 2.95
N MET A 73 -3.60 -7.27 3.72
CA MET A 73 -2.56 -7.90 4.53
C MET A 73 -3.20 -8.56 5.75
N LYS A 74 -3.53 -9.85 5.63
CA LYS A 74 -4.24 -10.60 6.68
C LYS A 74 -3.41 -10.78 7.94
N GLU A 75 -2.13 -11.05 7.74
CA GLU A 75 -1.12 -11.11 8.78
C GLU A 75 -0.12 -9.98 8.55
N TYR A 76 0.05 -9.13 9.55
CA TYR A 76 0.85 -7.92 9.38
C TYR A 76 2.32 -8.26 9.11
N GLY A 77 2.87 -7.71 8.04
CA GLY A 77 4.24 -7.99 7.57
C GLY A 77 4.37 -9.24 6.71
N VAL A 78 3.29 -10.00 6.49
CA VAL A 78 3.29 -11.16 5.60
C VAL A 78 2.70 -10.76 4.25
N LYS A 79 3.50 -10.96 3.20
CA LYS A 79 3.13 -10.61 1.83
C LYS A 79 2.04 -11.50 1.22
N GLU A 80 2.02 -12.78 1.60
CA GLU A 80 1.07 -13.76 1.08
C GLU A 80 -0.33 -13.46 1.64
N SER A 81 -1.21 -12.91 0.81
CA SER A 81 -2.65 -12.76 1.09
C SER A 81 -3.46 -12.64 -0.18
#